data_AF-A0A953EPU4-F1
#
_entry.id   AF-A0A953EPU4-F1
#
_cell.length_a   1.000
_cell.length_b   1.000
_cell.length_c   1.000
_cell.angle_alpha   90.00
_cell.angle_beta   90.00
_cell.angle_gamma   90.00
#
_symmetry.space_group_name_H-M   'P 1'
#
loop_
_entity.id
_entity.type
_entity.pdbx_description
1 polymer ?
#
loop_
_entity_poly.entity_id
_entity_poly.type
_entity_poly.pdbx_seq_one_letter_code
_entity_poly.pdbx_strand_id
1 'polypeptide(L)' 'MATRRITLSIPDDLARRVRAFASQHDTSVSAIVTEFLSELVGSEVRYEDVWAAEEAIMASGTGMQIGAITWDRDDVHRR' A
#
# COMPACT_ATOMS: atom_id res chain seq x y z
N MET A 1 -1.53 -21.02 1.87
CA MET A 1 -1.98 -20.07 2.92
C MET A 1 -3.35 -20.50 3.42
N ALA A 2 -3.64 -20.32 4.72
CA ALA A 2 -4.95 -20.68 5.26
C ALA A 2 -6.01 -19.63 4.84
N THR A 3 -7.16 -20.08 4.35
CA THR A 3 -8.28 -19.20 3.96
C THR A 3 -9.31 -19.11 5.09
N ARG A 4 -9.78 -17.90 5.40
CA ARG A 4 -10.87 -17.67 6.35
C ARG A 4 -12.13 -17.23 5.61
N ARG A 5 -13.27 -17.84 5.91
CA ARG A 5 -14.57 -17.45 5.34
C ARG A 5 -15.13 -16.23 6.07
N ILE A 6 -15.65 -15.29 5.30
CA ILE A 6 -16.32 -14.08 5.78
C ILE A 6 -17.71 -14.04 5.15
N THR A 7 -18.74 -13.80 5.97
CA THR A 7 -20.11 -13.58 5.49
C THR A 7 -20.37 -12.09 5.43
N LEU A 8 -20.86 -11.61 4.29
CA LEU A 8 -21.07 -10.20 3.99
C LEU A 8 -22.52 -10.02 3.53
N SER A 9 -23.19 -8.99 4.03
CA SER A 9 -24.50 -8.58 3.54
C SER A 9 -24.33 -7.40 2.58
N ILE A 10 -24.85 -7.53 1.36
CA ILE A 10 -24.85 -6.47 0.34
C ILE A 10 -26.25 -6.32 -0.25
N PRO A 11 -26.58 -5.15 -0.83
CA PRO A 11 -27.83 -4.97 -1.56
C PRO A 11 -28.03 -6.04 -2.64
N ASP A 12 -29.25 -6.54 -2.76
CA ASP A 12 -29.61 -7.66 -3.63
C ASP A 12 -29.40 -7.34 -5.13
N ASP A 13 -29.66 -6.09 -5.53
CA ASP A 13 -29.35 -5.58 -6.87
C ASP A 13 -27.84 -5.56 -7.16
N LEU A 14 -27.01 -5.23 -6.16
CA LEU A 14 -25.56 -5.24 -6.28
C LEU A 14 -25.05 -6.69 -6.39
N ALA A 15 -25.59 -7.60 -5.56
CA ALA A 15 -25.24 -9.02 -5.61
C ALA A 15 -25.50 -9.63 -6.99
N ARG A 16 -26.64 -9.30 -7.61
CA ARG A 16 -26.95 -9.72 -8.99
C ARG A 16 -25.95 -9.16 -10.01
N ARG A 17 -25.68 -7.86 -9.95
CA ARG A 17 -24.76 -7.19 -10.90
C ARG A 17 -23.34 -7.74 -10.80
N VAL A 18 -22.82 -7.91 -9.58
CA VAL A 18 -21.48 -8.45 -9.33
C VAL A 18 -21.36 -9.90 -9.81
N ARG A 19 -22.39 -10.74 -9.64
CA ARG A 19 -22.37 -12.11 -10.18
C ARG A 19 -22.34 -12.11 -11.71
N ALA A 20 -23.18 -11.29 -12.35
CA ALA A 20 -23.20 -11.18 -13.80
C ALA A 20 -21.87 -10.67 -14.35
N PHE A 21 -21.26 -9.69 -13.68
CA PHE A 21 -19.92 -9.20 -14.01
C PHE A 21 -18.87 -10.31 -13.88
N ALA A 22 -18.84 -11.00 -12.74
CA ALA A 22 -17.88 -12.07 -12.49
C ALA A 22 -17.94 -13.17 -13.57
N SER A 23 -19.16 -13.58 -13.95
CA SER A 23 -19.37 -14.56 -15.03
C SER A 23 -18.92 -14.08 -16.41
N GLN A 24 -19.06 -12.80 -16.73
CA GLN A 24 -18.62 -12.24 -18.01
C GLN A 24 -17.09 -12.13 -18.13
N HIS A 25 -16.40 -12.07 -17.00
CA HIS A 25 -14.96 -11.85 -16.91
C HIS A 25 -14.18 -13.10 -16.44
N ASP A 26 -14.80 -14.29 -16.51
CA ASP A 26 -14.21 -15.57 -16.08
C ASP A 26 -13.57 -15.50 -14.66
N THR A 27 -14.20 -14.74 -13.76
CA THR A 27 -13.75 -14.54 -12.38
C THR A 27 -14.85 -14.91 -11.38
N SER A 28 -14.55 -14.76 -10.09
CA SER A 28 -15.52 -15.01 -9.01
C SER A 28 -15.70 -13.78 -8.13
N VAL A 29 -16.86 -13.69 -7.48
CA VAL A 29 -17.11 -12.65 -6.48
C VAL A 29 -16.06 -12.69 -5.36
N SER A 30 -15.65 -13.89 -4.95
CA SER A 30 -14.60 -14.04 -3.94
C SER A 30 -13.26 -13.52 -4.42
N ALA A 31 -12.90 -13.72 -5.69
CA ALA A 31 -11.65 -13.21 -6.26
C ALA A 31 -11.68 -11.67 -6.33
N ILE A 32 -12.77 -11.09 -6.82
CA ILE A 32 -12.96 -9.62 -6.87
C ILE A 32 -12.82 -9.01 -5.47
N VAL A 33 -13.51 -9.57 -4.47
CA VAL A 33 -13.44 -9.08 -3.09
C VAL A 33 -12.04 -9.26 -2.50
N THR A 34 -11.39 -10.38 -2.78
CA THR A 34 -10.03 -10.64 -2.30
C THR A 34 -9.05 -9.63 -2.86
N GLU A 35 -9.11 -9.37 -4.17
CA GLU A 35 -8.24 -8.41 -4.84
C GLU A 35 -8.45 -6.99 -4.31
N PHE A 36 -9.70 -6.56 -4.18
CA PHE A 36 -10.03 -5.25 -3.59
C PHE A 36 -9.49 -5.11 -2.16
N LEU A 37 -9.66 -6.14 -1.31
CA LEU A 37 -9.14 -6.13 0.06
C LEU A 37 -7.61 -6.16 0.09
N SER A 38 -6.98 -6.90 -0.83
CA SER A 38 -5.52 -6.94 -0.97
C SER A 38 -4.94 -5.61 -1.44
N GLU A 39 -5.59 -4.91 -2.36
CA GLU A 39 -5.19 -3.58 -2.79
C GLU A 39 -5.37 -2.55 -1.66
N LEU A 40 -6.50 -2.62 -0.95
CA LEU A 40 -6.79 -1.74 0.17
C LEU A 40 -5.72 -1.87 1.26
N VAL A 41 -5.49 -3.09 1.75
CA VAL A 41 -4.48 -3.35 2.81
C VAL A 41 -3.06 -3.18 2.29
N GLY A 42 -2.78 -3.63 1.06
CA GLY A 42 -1.46 -3.51 0.45
C GLY A 42 -1.05 -2.07 0.18
N SER A 43 -2.00 -1.15 -0.02
CA SER A 43 -1.70 0.27 -0.14
C SER A 43 -1.20 0.88 1.18
N GLU A 44 -1.82 0.47 2.31
CA GLU A 44 -1.51 0.97 3.64
C GLU A 44 -0.23 0.35 4.20
N VAL A 45 -0.06 -0.98 4.07
CA VAL A 45 1.15 -1.69 4.50
C VAL A 45 2.39 -1.18 3.75
N ARG A 46 2.30 -0.99 2.42
CA ARG A 46 3.44 -0.43 1.65
C ARG A 46 3.81 0.97 2.10
N TYR A 47 2.84 1.79 2.51
CA TYR A 47 3.11 3.14 2.98
C TYR A 47 3.83 3.12 4.34
N GLU A 48 3.32 2.34 5.29
CA GLU A 48 3.92 2.21 6.62
C GLU A 48 5.32 1.58 6.57
N ASP A 49 5.52 0.56 5.73
CA ASP A 49 6.82 -0.09 5.55
C ASP A 49 7.87 0.88 4.96
N VAL A 50 7.49 1.66 3.94
CA VAL A 50 8.36 2.68 3.36
C VAL A 50 8.65 3.78 4.37
N TRP A 51 7.64 4.24 5.10
CA TRP A 51 7.81 5.24 6.15
C TRP A 51 8.81 4.79 7.22
N ALA A 52 8.64 3.57 7.74
CA ALA A 52 9.53 3.02 8.75
C ALA A 52 10.96 2.82 8.22
N ALA A 53 11.11 2.40 6.96
CA ALA A 53 12.42 2.27 6.32
C ALA A 53 13.13 3.63 6.17
N GLU A 54 12.41 4.66 5.72
CA GLU A 54 12.95 6.03 5.58
C GLU A 54 13.34 6.62 6.95
N GLU A 55 12.52 6.41 7.98
CA GLU A 55 12.83 6.86 9.35
C GLU A 55 14.11 6.17 9.89
N ALA A 56 14.27 4.88 9.63
CA ALA A 56 15.48 4.15 9.99
C ALA A 56 16.72 4.68 9.25
N ILE A 57 16.60 5.03 7.96
CA ILE A 57 17.68 5.63 7.18
C ILE A 57 18.04 7.03 7.71
N MET A 58 17.05 7.86 8.02
CA MET A 58 17.27 9.19 8.60
C MET A 58 17.94 9.11 9.97
N ALA A 59 17.53 8.16 10.81
CA ALA A 59 18.10 7.97 12.15
C ALA A 59 19.53 7.41 12.12
N SER A 60 19.82 6.46 11.22
CA SER A 60 21.15 5.87 11.08
C SER A 60 22.12 6.73 10.26
N GLY A 61 21.60 7.59 9.41
CA GLY A 61 22.36 8.30 8.39
C GLY A 61 22.83 7.35 7.28
N THR A 62 23.04 7.90 6.08
CA THR A 62 23.44 7.08 4.92
C THR A 62 24.92 6.66 4.94
N GLY A 63 25.70 7.11 5.94
CA GLY A 63 27.15 6.93 6.01
C GLY A 63 27.93 7.61 4.87
N MET A 64 27.24 8.33 3.98
CA MET A 64 27.83 8.96 2.81
C MET A 64 28.31 10.36 3.18
N GLN A 65 29.63 10.56 3.14
CA GLN A 65 30.26 11.86 3.31
C GLN A 65 31.19 12.13 2.13
N ILE A 66 31.01 13.28 1.48
CA ILE A 66 31.90 13.75 0.40
C ILE A 66 32.66 14.97 0.92
N GLY A 67 33.93 14.78 1.27
CA GLY A 67 34.79 15.84 1.80
C GLY A 67 34.41 16.28 3.23
N ALA A 68 35.01 17.38 3.69
CA ALA A 68 34.62 17.99 4.96
C ALA A 68 33.30 18.77 4.78
N ILE A 69 32.42 18.69 5.77
CA ILE A 69 31.23 19.55 5.83
C ILE A 69 31.70 20.96 6.20
N THR A 70 31.67 21.88 5.24
CA THR A 70 32.12 23.28 5.41
C THR A 70 30.99 24.29 5.35
N TRP A 71 29.76 23.83 5.24
CA TRP A 71 28.55 24.63 5.04
C TRP A 71 27.64 24.52 6.26
N ASP A 72 26.99 25.63 6.62
CA ASP A 72 25.88 25.62 7.55
C ASP A 72 24.53 25.41 6.83
N ARG A 73 23.45 25.30 7.61
CA ARG A 73 22.11 25.11 7.07
C ARG A 73 21.65 26.30 6.20
N ASP A 74 22.03 27.52 6.56
CA ASP A 74 21.63 28.73 5.85
C ASP A 74 22.40 28.90 4.53
N ASP A 75 23.63 28.39 4.45
CA ASP A 75 24.42 28.31 3.22
C ASP A 75 23.76 27.39 2.19
N VAL A 76 23.17 26.26 2.63
CA VAL A 76 22.47 25.31 1.75
C VAL A 76 21.14 25.87 1.24
N HIS A 77 20.44 26.66 2.06
CA HIS A 77 19.13 27.21 1.71
C HIS A 77 19.19 28.54 0.94
N ARG A 78 20.38 29.17 0.84
CA ARG A 78 20.61 30.35 0.01
C ARG A 78 20.60 29.94 -1.48
N ARG A 79 19.53 30.30 -2.18
CA ARG A 79 19.42 30.23 -3.65
C ARG A 79 19.80 31.56 -4.28
#